data_AF-T2DMS2-F1
#
_entry.id   AF-T2DMS2-F1
#
_cell.length_a   1.000
_cell.length_b   1.000
_cell.length_c   1.000
_cell.angle_alpha   90.00
_cell.angle_beta   90.00
_cell.angle_gamma   90.00
#
_symmetry.space_group_name_H-M   'P 1'
#
loop_
_entity.id
_entity.type
_entity.pdbx_description
1 polymer ?
#
loop_
_entity_poly.entity_id
_entity_poly.type
_entity_poly.pdbx_seq_one_letter_code
_entity_poly.pdbx_strand_id
1 'polypeptide(L)' 'MTTKYLTTLFPRIKAHAGITGLQLRDLRREGVSRMVEKGYSVLQIAVFTGHRDIDMIVKIYNAAQAVNIARR' A
#
# COMPACT_ATOMS: atom_id res chain seq x y z
N MET A 1 16.35 -12.74 -5.29
CA MET A 1 15.80 -12.68 -3.91
C MET A 1 14.74 -13.76 -3.76
N THR A 2 14.90 -14.74 -2.88
CA THR A 2 13.88 -15.78 -2.65
C THR A 2 12.85 -15.29 -1.64
N THR A 3 11.60 -15.80 -1.72
CA THR A 3 10.52 -15.44 -0.78
C THR A 3 10.93 -15.68 0.69
N LYS A 4 11.67 -16.77 0.95
CA LYS A 4 12.22 -17.10 2.28
C LYS A 4 13.17 -16.03 2.82
N TYR A 5 13.91 -15.37 1.95
CA TYR A 5 14.83 -14.30 2.34
C TYR A 5 14.05 -13.06 2.81
N LEU A 6 13.02 -12.66 2.06
CA LEU A 6 12.16 -11.52 2.41
C LEU A 6 11.37 -11.77 3.69
N THR A 7 10.83 -12.96 3.91
CA THR A 7 10.09 -13.29 5.13
C THR A 7 10.97 -13.31 6.37
N THR A 8 12.27 -13.58 6.23
CA THR A 8 13.23 -13.61 7.35
C THR A 8 13.81 -12.22 7.64
N LEU A 9 14.10 -11.45 6.60
CA LEU A 9 14.70 -10.13 6.74
C LEU A 9 13.69 -9.06 7.17
N PHE A 10 12.46 -9.12 6.66
CA PHE A 10 11.44 -8.11 6.92
C PHE A 10 11.10 -7.93 8.42
N PRO A 11 10.91 -8.98 9.23
CA PRO A 11 10.70 -8.83 10.67
C PRO A 11 11.89 -8.17 11.38
N ARG A 12 13.13 -8.42 10.93
CA ARG A 12 14.35 -7.81 11.51
C ARG A 12 14.41 -6.32 11.22
N ILE A 13 14.17 -5.92 9.97
CA ILE A 13 14.11 -4.50 9.58
C ILE A 13 12.98 -3.80 10.33
N LYS A 14 11.80 -4.43 10.40
CA LYS A 14 10.64 -3.90 11.12
C LYS A 14 10.94 -3.66 12.60
N ALA A 15 11.59 -4.62 13.26
CA ALA A 15 11.99 -4.51 14.66
C ALA A 15 13.03 -3.39 14.87
N HIS A 16 14.00 -3.29 13.97
CA HIS A 16 14.99 -2.21 14.00
C HIS A 16 14.37 -0.82 13.80
N ALA A 17 13.34 -0.70 12.96
CA ALA A 17 12.60 0.53 12.75
C ALA A 17 11.58 0.85 13.86
N GLY A 18 11.39 -0.04 14.85
CA GLY A 18 10.43 0.16 15.94
C GLY A 18 8.96 0.13 15.53
N ILE A 19 8.64 -0.43 14.36
CA ILE A 19 7.26 -0.43 13.82
C ILE A 19 6.49 -1.67 14.29
N THR A 20 5.39 -1.45 15.01
CA THR A 20 4.49 -2.53 15.44
C THR A 20 3.33 -2.72 14.45
N GLY A 21 2.82 -3.94 14.32
CA GLY A 21 1.61 -4.22 13.52
C GLY A 21 1.79 -4.28 12.00
N LEU A 22 2.96 -3.94 11.46
CA LEU A 22 3.22 -3.98 10.02
C LEU A 22 3.57 -5.41 9.53
N GLN A 23 2.92 -5.86 8.47
CA GLN A 23 3.22 -7.11 7.76
C GLN A 23 3.72 -6.83 6.33
N LEU A 24 4.45 -7.78 5.75
CA LEU A 24 5.05 -7.61 4.42
C LEU A 24 4.00 -7.32 3.34
N ARG A 25 2.80 -7.91 3.45
CA ARG A 25 1.67 -7.69 2.55
C ARG A 25 1.12 -6.26 2.61
N ASP A 26 1.28 -5.57 3.73
CA ASP A 26 0.76 -4.22 3.91
C ASP A 26 1.56 -3.19 3.11
N LEU A 27 2.82 -3.50 2.78
CA LEU A 27 3.65 -2.64 1.92
C LEU A 27 3.01 -2.40 0.55
N ARG A 28 2.30 -3.40 0.01
CA ARG A 28 1.59 -3.25 -1.26
C ARG A 28 0.42 -2.28 -1.13
N ARG A 29 -0.30 -2.33 0.00
CA ARG A 29 -1.39 -1.39 0.30
C ARG A 29 -0.87 0.01 0.52
N GLU A 30 0.25 0.15 1.23
CA GLU A 30 0.94 1.41 1.45
C GLU A 30 1.42 2.06 0.14
N GLY A 31 1.97 1.26 -0.78
CA GLY A 31 2.35 1.73 -2.11
C GLY A 31 1.17 2.28 -2.91
N VAL A 32 0.02 1.61 -2.87
CA VAL A 32 -1.23 2.10 -3.48
C VAL A 32 -1.69 3.39 -2.81
N SER A 33 -1.70 3.45 -1.48
CA SER A 33 -2.08 4.66 -0.73
C SER A 33 -1.25 5.87 -1.15
N ARG A 34 0.07 5.71 -1.24
CA ARG A 34 0.99 6.77 -1.69
C ARG A 34 0.76 7.19 -3.13
N MET A 35 0.37 6.27 -4.02
CA MET A 35 0.01 6.63 -5.40
C MET A 35 -1.28 7.45 -5.43
N VAL A 36 -2.27 7.10 -4.60
CA VAL A 36 -3.49 7.91 -4.47
C VAL A 36 -3.17 9.31 -3.97
N GLU A 37 -2.33 9.43 -2.93
CA GLU A 37 -1.89 10.72 -2.38
C GLU A 37 -1.13 11.58 -3.39
N LYS A 38 -0.37 10.95 -4.30
CA LYS A 38 0.31 11.62 -5.42
C LYS A 38 -0.63 12.04 -6.56
N GLY A 39 -1.92 11.72 -6.48
CA GLY A 39 -2.92 12.11 -7.48
C GLY A 39 -2.98 11.20 -8.72
N TYR A 40 -2.44 9.98 -8.65
CA TYR A 40 -2.60 9.02 -9.74
C TYR A 40 -4.07 8.57 -9.85
N SER A 41 -4.54 8.40 -11.09
CA SER A 41 -5.86 7.84 -11.34
C SER A 41 -5.91 6.35 -11.02
N VAL A 42 -7.10 5.85 -10.66
CA VAL A 42 -7.35 4.44 -10.31
C VAL A 42 -6.85 3.48 -11.41
N LEU A 43 -7.04 3.84 -12.69
CA LEU A 43 -6.57 3.05 -13.84
C LEU A 43 -5.04 2.98 -13.93
N GLN A 44 -4.35 4.11 -13.74
CA GLN A 44 -2.88 4.12 -13.72
C GLN A 44 -2.35 3.24 -12.58
N ILE A 45 -2.94 3.34 -11.40
CA ILE A 45 -2.58 2.51 -10.24
C ILE A 45 -2.81 1.03 -10.56
N ALA A 46 -3.92 0.67 -11.18
CA ALA A 46 -4.23 -0.71 -11.55
C ALA A 46 -3.19 -1.31 -12.50
N VAL A 47 -2.77 -0.53 -13.51
CA VAL A 47 -1.70 -0.92 -14.45
C VAL A 47 -0.37 -1.11 -13.73
N PHE A 48 0.05 -0.15 -12.89
CA PHE A 48 1.34 -0.24 -12.18
C PHE A 48 1.40 -1.41 -11.20
N THR A 49 0.28 -1.68 -10.54
CA THR A 49 0.24 -2.69 -9.48
C THR A 49 -0.08 -4.08 -10.01
N GLY A 50 -0.61 -4.20 -11.23
CA GLY A 50 -0.98 -5.47 -11.83
C GLY A 50 -2.19 -6.12 -11.15
N HIS A 51 -3.11 -5.31 -10.61
CA HIS A 51 -4.35 -5.87 -10.05
C HIS A 51 -5.29 -6.28 -11.19
N ARG A 52 -5.75 -7.54 -11.16
CA ARG A 52 -6.80 -8.04 -12.07
C ARG A 52 -8.17 -7.44 -11.76
N ASP A 53 -8.38 -7.10 -10.48
CA ASP A 53 -9.61 -6.51 -9.97
C ASP A 53 -9.30 -5.16 -9.31
N ILE A 54 -10.04 -4.14 -9.74
CA ILE A 54 -9.82 -2.74 -9.36
C ILE A 54 -10.50 -2.41 -8.03
N ASP A 55 -11.41 -3.25 -7.54
CA ASP A 55 -12.22 -3.00 -6.34
C ASP A 55 -11.38 -2.68 -5.08
N MET A 56 -10.24 -3.36 -4.92
CA MET A 56 -9.33 -3.07 -3.81
C MET A 56 -8.75 -1.65 -3.91
N ILE A 57 -8.39 -1.21 -5.11
CA ILE A 57 -7.83 0.13 -5.35
C ILE A 57 -8.92 1.18 -5.13
N VAL A 58 -10.14 0.94 -5.62
CA VAL A 58 -11.28 1.86 -5.41
C VAL A 58 -11.57 2.06 -3.92
N LYS A 59 -11.56 0.97 -3.13
CA LYS A 59 -11.74 1.07 -1.66
C LYS A 59 -10.67 1.94 -1.01
N ILE A 60 -9.41 1.78 -1.39
CA ILE A 60 -8.30 2.59 -0.85
C ILE A 60 -8.43 4.05 -1.31
N TYR A 61 -8.75 4.27 -2.59
CA TYR A 61 -8.94 5.60 -3.17
C TYR A 61 -10.05 6.38 -2.47
N ASN A 62 -11.21 5.77 -2.30
CA ASN A 62 -12.35 6.40 -1.65
C ASN A 62 -12.06 6.72 -0.17
N ALA A 63 -11.39 5.81 0.55
CA ALA A 63 -11.01 6.05 1.93
C ALA A 63 -10.04 7.24 2.06
N ALA A 64 -9.05 7.35 1.16
CA ALA A 64 -8.11 8.48 1.16
C ALA A 64 -8.80 9.81 0.81
N GLN A 65 -9.71 9.81 -0.18
CA GLN A 65 -10.49 11.00 -0.53
C GLN A 65 -11.42 11.45 0.61
N ALA A 66 -12.06 10.51 1.32
CA ALA A 66 -12.89 10.83 2.48
C ALA A 66 -12.09 11.54 3.59
N VAL A 67 -10.86 11.08 3.86
CA VAL A 67 -9.95 11.75 4.81
C VAL A 67 -9.55 13.14 4.32
N ASN A 68 -9.26 13.31 3.03
CA ASN A 68 -8.90 14.61 2.46
C ASN A 68 -10.06 15.62 2.48
N ILE A 69 -11.30 15.16 2.25
CA ILE A 69 -12.51 15.99 2.34
C ILE A 69 -12.74 16.42 3.79
N ALA A 70 -12.59 15.52 4.76
CA ALA A 70 -12.77 15.84 6.18
C ALA A 70 -11.70 16.79 6.76
N ARG A 71 -10.54 16.91 6.10
CA ARG A 71 -9.48 17.85 6.49
C ARG A 71 -9.64 19.25 5.87
N ARG A 72 -10.61 19.44 5.00
CA ARG A 72 -10.95 20.70 4.33
C ARG A 72 -12.11 21.38 5.06
#